data_AF-A0A9P7U645-F1
#
_entry.id   AF-A0A9P7U645-F1
#
_cell.length_a   1.000
_cell.length_b   1.000
_cell.length_c   1.000
_cell.angle_alpha   90.00
_cell.angle_beta   90.00
_cell.angle_gamma   90.00
#
_symmetry.space_group_name_H-M   'P 1'
#
loop_
_entity.id
_entity.type
_entity.pdbx_description
1 polymer ?
#
loop_
_entity_poly.entity_id
_entity_poly.type
_entity_poly.pdbx_seq_one_letter_code
_entity_poly.pdbx_strand_id
1 'polypeptide(L)'
;MRPLTEPETKVLFTKLANYTGNSLKNLIAPLDDGDRFCFRLNKDRVYYVRLSIANLATSIAREKLLSLGTCIGKFTKTGKFRLHITALEILSEHARWKIWVRPNGEMPFLYGGNVVKAHVGRWSDDCPEHQGVVVYNMNDTPLGFGITARSTGEARRLDPTGITCFRQADCGEYLRDEDNLFATN
;
A
#
# COMPACT_ATOMS: atom_id res chain seq x y z
N MET A 1 17.55 -13.33 6.09
CA MET A 1 17.03 -12.19 5.29
C MET A 1 18.17 -11.46 4.64
N ARG A 2 17.95 -10.82 3.50
CA ARG A 2 18.98 -10.02 2.84
C ARG A 2 18.53 -8.57 2.58
N PRO A 3 19.47 -7.62 2.41
CA PRO A 3 19.17 -6.33 1.81
C PRO A 3 18.61 -6.49 0.38
N LEU A 4 17.82 -5.51 -0.06
CA LEU A 4 17.41 -5.40 -1.45
C LEU A 4 18.61 -4.99 -2.30
N THR A 5 18.67 -5.49 -3.53
CA THR A 5 19.62 -5.02 -4.54
C THR A 5 19.20 -3.63 -5.05
N GLU A 6 20.09 -2.91 -5.74
CA GLU A 6 19.74 -1.60 -6.31
C GLU A 6 18.54 -1.65 -7.28
N PRO A 7 18.45 -2.63 -8.21
CA PRO A 7 17.28 -2.76 -9.08
C PRO A 7 15.98 -3.01 -8.31
N GLU A 8 15.99 -3.92 -7.33
CA GLU A 8 14.82 -4.21 -6.49
C GLU A 8 14.39 -2.98 -5.69
N THR A 9 15.36 -2.25 -5.15
CA THR A 9 15.13 -1.02 -4.39
C THR A 9 14.47 0.04 -5.27
N LYS A 10 14.93 0.21 -6.52
CA LYS A 10 14.32 1.12 -7.49
C LYS A 10 12.88 0.73 -7.81
N VAL A 11 12.60 -0.56 -8.04
CA VAL A 11 11.24 -1.04 -8.34
C VAL A 11 10.31 -0.82 -7.14
N LEU A 12 10.76 -1.15 -5.92
CA LEU A 12 10.01 -0.92 -4.69
C LEU A 12 9.67 0.57 -4.53
N PHE A 13 10.67 1.45 -4.54
CA PHE A 13 10.46 2.87 -4.32
C PHE A 13 9.63 3.52 -5.43
N THR A 14 9.76 3.08 -6.68
CA THR A 14 8.88 3.54 -7.77
C THR A 14 7.41 3.21 -7.45
N LYS A 15 7.14 2.00 -6.96
CA LYS A 15 5.76 1.60 -6.59
C LYS A 15 5.22 2.37 -5.39
N LEU A 16 6.06 2.65 -4.38
CA LEU A 16 5.66 3.42 -3.19
C LEU A 16 5.49 4.91 -3.49
N ALA A 17 6.34 5.48 -4.35
CA ALA A 17 6.26 6.87 -4.78
C ALA A 17 4.95 7.20 -5.49
N ASN A 18 4.34 6.22 -6.17
CA ASN A 18 3.03 6.39 -6.80
C ASN A 18 1.91 6.74 -5.81
N TYR A 19 2.05 6.39 -4.52
CA TYR A 19 1.07 6.71 -3.48
C TYR A 19 1.52 7.87 -2.58
N THR A 20 2.82 7.95 -2.27
CA THR A 20 3.36 8.89 -1.26
C THR A 20 4.01 10.14 -1.86
N GLY A 21 4.37 10.12 -3.15
CA GLY A 21 5.14 11.19 -3.78
C GLY A 21 6.47 11.46 -3.09
N ASN A 22 6.76 12.72 -2.79
CA ASN A 22 8.03 13.15 -2.18
C ASN A 22 8.15 12.77 -0.69
N SER A 23 7.03 12.53 0.00
CA SER A 23 6.98 12.15 1.42
C SER A 23 7.58 10.77 1.69
N LEU A 24 7.87 9.99 0.64
CA LEU A 24 8.55 8.69 0.71
C LEU A 24 9.87 8.75 1.49
N LYS A 25 10.58 9.88 1.45
CA LYS A 25 11.85 10.07 2.17
C LYS A 25 11.68 9.95 3.69
N ASN A 26 10.50 10.27 4.21
CA ASN A 26 10.20 10.20 5.63
C ASN A 26 10.18 8.76 6.15
N LEU A 27 9.85 7.78 5.29
CA LEU A 27 9.86 6.36 5.67
C LEU A 27 11.25 5.81 6.03
N ILE A 28 12.31 6.45 5.55
CA ILE A 28 13.69 6.03 5.79
C ILE A 28 14.49 7.06 6.61
N ALA A 29 13.81 8.11 7.08
CA ALA A 29 14.43 9.11 7.92
C ALA A 29 14.92 8.48 9.24
N PRO A 30 16.04 8.96 9.80
CA PRO A 30 16.44 8.59 11.15
C PRO A 30 15.34 8.92 12.16
N LEU A 31 15.17 8.05 13.14
CA LEU A 31 14.35 8.28 14.32
C LEU A 31 15.13 9.12 15.34
N ASP A 32 14.41 9.66 16.33
CA ASP A 32 15.01 10.47 17.41
C ASP A 32 16.06 9.69 18.24
N ASP A 33 15.94 8.37 18.29
CA ASP A 33 16.88 7.45 18.96
C ASP A 33 18.13 7.13 18.12
N GLY A 34 18.24 7.69 16.91
CA GLY A 34 19.32 7.42 15.96
C GLY A 34 19.19 6.10 15.19
N ASP A 35 18.17 5.29 15.46
CA ASP A 35 17.83 4.12 14.66
C ASP A 35 17.12 4.56 13.36
N ARG A 36 16.95 3.64 12.43
CA ARG A 36 16.23 3.89 11.18
C ARG A 36 15.50 2.66 10.73
N PHE A 37 14.41 2.88 10.00
CA PHE A 37 13.75 1.79 9.30
C PHE A 37 14.51 1.40 8.04
N CYS A 38 14.46 0.11 7.71
CA CYS A 38 15.05 -0.45 6.51
C CYS A 38 14.12 -1.48 5.87
N PHE A 39 14.33 -1.71 4.57
CA PHE A 39 13.66 -2.76 3.83
C PHE A 39 14.55 -4.00 3.78
N ARG A 40 13.94 -5.17 4.04
CA ARG A 40 14.61 -6.47 3.98
C ARG A 40 13.78 -7.45 3.16
N LEU A 41 14.46 -8.27 2.37
CA LEU A 41 13.82 -9.29 1.56
C LEU A 41 13.98 -10.68 2.19
N ASN A 42 12.87 -11.41 2.25
CA ASN A 42 12.82 -12.82 2.65
C ASN A 42 11.77 -13.57 1.83
N LYS A 43 12.17 -14.67 1.17
CA LYS A 43 11.29 -15.52 0.32
C LYS A 43 10.37 -14.66 -0.59
N ASP A 44 10.96 -13.69 -1.30
CA ASP A 44 10.31 -12.74 -2.22
C ASP A 44 9.42 -11.65 -1.61
N ARG A 45 9.20 -11.67 -0.30
CA ARG A 45 8.48 -10.64 0.44
C ARG A 45 9.43 -9.58 0.97
N VAL A 46 9.00 -8.33 0.90
CA VAL A 46 9.73 -7.17 1.44
C VAL A 46 9.09 -6.74 2.75
N TYR A 47 9.91 -6.66 3.77
CA TYR A 47 9.54 -6.27 5.12
C TYR A 47 10.12 -4.91 5.47
N TYR A 48 9.33 -4.08 6.13
CA TYR A 48 9.71 -2.81 6.71
C TYR A 48 9.92 -2.98 8.22
N VAL A 49 11.14 -2.73 8.68
CA VAL A 49 11.57 -3.04 10.06
C VAL A 49 12.69 -2.11 10.48
N ARG A 50 12.81 -1.85 11.79
CA ARG A 50 13.96 -1.14 12.37
C ARG A 50 15.28 -1.87 12.08
N LEU A 51 16.35 -1.13 11.82
CA LEU A 51 17.64 -1.68 11.46
C LEU A 51 18.24 -2.52 12.61
N SER A 52 18.10 -2.05 13.85
CA SER A 52 18.49 -2.79 15.06
C SER A 52 17.88 -4.21 15.09
N ILE A 53 16.57 -4.31 14.90
CA ILE A 53 15.82 -5.59 14.88
C ILE A 53 16.24 -6.45 13.69
N ALA A 54 16.41 -5.84 12.50
CA ALA A 54 16.86 -6.57 11.31
C ALA A 54 18.23 -7.21 11.49
N ASN A 55 19.14 -6.53 12.22
CA ASN A 55 20.46 -7.06 12.55
C ASN A 55 20.36 -8.23 13.53
N LEU A 56 19.52 -8.17 14.55
CA LEU A 56 19.30 -9.29 15.49
C LEU A 56 18.70 -10.53 14.80
N ALA A 57 17.78 -10.30 13.85
CA ALA A 57 17.13 -11.37 13.08
C ALA A 57 18.09 -12.16 12.18
N THR A 58 19.33 -11.71 12.00
CA THR A 58 20.37 -12.47 11.27
C THR A 58 20.78 -13.76 11.96
N SER A 59 20.55 -13.87 13.28
CA SER A 59 20.81 -15.08 14.07
C SER A 59 19.82 -16.22 13.80
N ILE A 60 18.67 -15.92 13.16
CA ILE A 60 17.62 -16.90 12.89
C ILE A 60 17.79 -17.45 11.47
N ALA A 61 17.82 -18.78 11.35
CA ALA A 61 17.89 -19.46 10.05
C ALA A 61 16.74 -19.05 9.13
N ARG A 62 17.03 -18.85 7.84
CA ARG A 62 16.07 -18.37 6.83
C ARG A 62 14.79 -19.20 6.75
N GLU A 63 14.90 -20.52 6.91
CA GLU A 63 13.76 -21.43 6.87
C GLU A 63 12.83 -21.27 8.06
N LYS A 64 13.38 -20.95 9.23
CA LYS A 64 12.65 -20.75 10.49
C LYS A 64 12.07 -19.34 10.63
N LEU A 65 12.55 -18.38 9.83
CA LEU A 65 12.09 -17.00 9.87
C LEU A 65 10.85 -16.82 8.96
N LEU A 66 9.68 -16.71 9.59
CA LEU A 66 8.38 -16.49 8.94
C LEU A 66 8.20 -15.03 8.50
N SER A 67 8.08 -14.11 9.46
CA SER A 67 7.88 -12.68 9.25
C SER A 67 8.78 -11.84 10.15
N LEU A 68 8.99 -10.58 9.79
CA LEU A 68 9.69 -9.62 10.65
C LEU A 68 9.19 -8.20 10.38
N GLY A 69 8.66 -7.52 11.39
CA GLY A 69 8.03 -6.20 11.19
C GLY A 69 6.84 -6.28 10.26
N THR A 70 6.65 -5.25 9.43
CA THR A 70 5.48 -5.13 8.57
C THR A 70 5.80 -5.55 7.13
N CYS A 71 5.06 -6.52 6.60
CA CYS A 71 5.18 -6.89 5.19
C CYS A 71 4.63 -5.75 4.32
N ILE A 72 5.42 -5.21 3.39
CA ILE A 72 4.97 -4.16 2.48
C ILE A 72 4.39 -4.77 1.20
N GLY A 73 4.89 -5.93 0.80
CA GLY A 73 4.47 -6.59 -0.42
C GLY A 73 5.46 -7.65 -0.86
N LYS A 74 5.31 -8.10 -2.10
CA LYS A 74 6.17 -9.13 -2.69
C LYS A 74 6.55 -8.83 -4.13
N PHE A 75 7.71 -9.33 -4.53
CA PHE A 75 8.08 -9.39 -5.94
C PHE A 75 7.33 -10.52 -6.64
N THR A 76 6.80 -10.23 -7.82
CA THR A 76 6.23 -11.25 -8.70
C THR A 76 7.34 -11.96 -9.46
N LYS A 77 7.04 -13.13 -10.03
CA LYS A 77 7.97 -13.86 -10.91
C LYS A 77 8.44 -13.02 -12.12
N THR A 78 7.65 -12.01 -12.51
CA THR A 78 7.96 -11.06 -13.58
C THR A 78 8.79 -9.85 -13.11
N GLY A 79 9.25 -9.82 -11.86
CA GLY A 79 10.06 -8.74 -11.30
C GLY A 79 9.29 -7.46 -10.94
N LYS A 80 7.96 -7.47 -11.00
CA LYS A 80 7.13 -6.34 -10.57
C LYS A 80 6.88 -6.41 -9.06
N PHE A 81 6.74 -5.27 -8.40
CA PHE A 81 6.40 -5.24 -6.98
C PHE A 81 4.88 -5.12 -6.78
N ARG A 82 4.29 -6.12 -6.11
CA ARG A 82 2.89 -6.12 -5.70
C ARG A 82 2.80 -5.64 -4.25
N LEU A 83 2.18 -4.49 -4.05
CA LEU A 83 1.91 -3.91 -2.74
C LEU A 83 0.82 -4.73 -2.04
N HIS A 84 0.99 -5.00 -0.74
CA HIS A 84 0.02 -5.70 0.09
C HIS A 84 -0.75 -4.71 0.97
N ILE A 85 -1.95 -5.10 1.39
CA ILE A 85 -2.78 -4.28 2.29
C ILE A 85 -2.12 -3.99 3.64
N THR A 86 -1.22 -4.86 4.09
CA THR A 86 -0.42 -4.68 5.32
C THR A 86 0.45 -3.42 5.31
N ALA A 87 0.73 -2.83 4.15
CA ALA A 87 1.43 -1.56 4.03
C ALA A 87 0.54 -0.33 4.32
N LEU A 88 -0.77 -0.50 4.48
CA LEU A 88 -1.74 0.59 4.53
C LEU A 88 -1.48 1.55 5.67
N GLU A 89 -1.26 1.07 6.89
CA GLU A 89 -1.01 1.93 8.05
C GLU A 89 0.17 2.87 7.80
N ILE A 90 1.30 2.33 7.34
CA ILE A 90 2.53 3.08 7.04
C ILE A 90 2.33 4.08 5.90
N LEU A 91 1.66 3.68 4.82
CA LEU A 91 1.55 4.52 3.62
C LEU A 91 0.41 5.55 3.70
N SER A 92 -0.61 5.29 4.52
CA SER A 92 -1.78 6.16 4.66
C SER A 92 -1.40 7.55 5.20
N GLU A 93 -0.49 7.60 6.16
CA GLU A 93 0.03 8.83 6.78
C GLU A 93 0.76 9.73 5.77
N HIS A 94 1.37 9.14 4.76
CA HIS A 94 2.16 9.84 3.75
C HIS A 94 1.48 9.91 2.39
N ALA A 95 0.21 9.49 2.29
CA ALA A 95 -0.50 9.43 1.03
C ALA A 95 -0.72 10.83 0.44
N ARG A 96 -0.24 11.02 -0.80
CA ARG A 96 -0.40 12.27 -1.54
C ARG A 96 -1.84 12.49 -1.96
N TRP A 97 -2.49 11.44 -2.47
CA TRP A 97 -3.84 11.47 -3.01
C TRP A 97 -4.75 10.54 -2.22
N LYS A 98 -5.93 11.05 -1.88
CA LYS A 98 -6.90 10.37 -1.02
C LYS A 98 -8.30 10.46 -1.62
N ILE A 99 -9.06 9.38 -1.47
CA ILE A 99 -10.49 9.31 -1.83
C ILE A 99 -11.25 8.84 -0.59
N TRP A 100 -12.28 9.59 -0.20
CA TRP A 100 -13.20 9.20 0.87
C TRP A 100 -14.46 8.63 0.26
N VAL A 101 -14.81 7.43 0.70
CA VAL A 101 -15.97 6.69 0.28
C VAL A 101 -17.10 6.88 1.29
N ARG A 102 -18.31 7.11 0.78
CA ARG A 102 -19.56 7.20 1.56
C ARG A 102 -19.92 5.83 2.14
N PRO A 103 -20.75 5.78 3.21
CA PRO A 103 -21.12 4.51 3.84
C PRO A 103 -21.71 3.46 2.88
N ASN A 104 -22.47 3.87 1.87
CA ASN A 104 -23.03 2.97 0.85
C ASN A 104 -21.96 2.30 -0.04
N GLY A 105 -20.77 2.88 -0.15
CA GLY A 105 -19.67 2.37 -0.96
C GLY A 105 -18.58 1.62 -0.18
N GLU A 106 -18.61 1.67 1.15
CA GLU A 106 -17.59 1.04 2.00
C GLU A 106 -17.58 -0.48 1.85
N MET A 107 -18.73 -1.13 2.07
CA MET A 107 -18.85 -2.59 1.93
C MET A 107 -18.54 -3.07 0.51
N PRO A 108 -19.08 -2.45 -0.57
CA PRO A 108 -18.67 -2.79 -1.93
C PRO A 108 -17.15 -2.76 -2.15
N PHE A 109 -16.46 -1.75 -1.61
CA PHE A 109 -15.00 -1.65 -1.73
C PHE A 109 -14.28 -2.74 -0.92
N LEU A 110 -14.68 -2.98 0.33
CA LEU A 110 -14.12 -4.02 1.20
C LEU A 110 -14.42 -5.45 0.71
N TYR A 111 -15.37 -5.61 -0.20
CA TYR A 111 -15.60 -6.86 -0.93
C TYR A 111 -14.86 -6.91 -2.27
N GLY A 112 -13.89 -6.03 -2.52
CA GLY A 112 -13.03 -6.04 -3.70
C GLY A 112 -13.63 -5.35 -4.92
N GLY A 113 -14.75 -4.63 -4.75
CA GLY A 113 -15.35 -3.81 -5.79
C GLY A 113 -14.56 -2.52 -6.06
N ASN A 114 -14.72 -1.99 -7.27
CA ASN A 114 -14.20 -0.66 -7.63
C ASN A 114 -15.03 0.45 -6.99
N VAL A 115 -14.44 1.63 -6.83
CA VAL A 115 -15.18 2.82 -6.37
C VAL A 115 -15.86 3.47 -7.57
N VAL A 116 -17.19 3.50 -7.56
CA VAL A 116 -17.98 4.24 -8.55
C VAL A 116 -18.29 5.66 -8.06
N LYS A 117 -18.69 6.54 -8.97
CA LYS A 117 -18.99 7.93 -8.66
C LYS A 117 -20.00 8.10 -7.52
N ALA A 118 -21.05 7.29 -7.47
CA ALA A 118 -22.05 7.33 -6.41
C ALA A 118 -21.49 7.08 -5.01
N HIS A 119 -20.35 6.39 -4.91
CA HIS A 119 -19.69 6.06 -3.65
C HIS A 119 -18.75 7.18 -3.19
N VAL A 120 -18.38 8.13 -4.05
CA VAL A 120 -17.40 9.17 -3.71
C VAL A 120 -18.03 10.23 -2.80
N GLY A 121 -17.42 10.42 -1.63
CA GLY A 121 -17.73 11.47 -0.68
C GLY A 121 -16.83 12.69 -0.84
N ARG A 122 -15.53 12.51 -0.60
CA ARG A 122 -14.48 13.52 -0.75
C ARG A 122 -13.35 12.98 -1.63
N TRP A 123 -12.62 13.87 -2.30
CA TRP A 123 -11.47 13.51 -3.13
C TRP A 123 -10.47 14.66 -3.08
N SER A 124 -9.18 14.35 -2.99
CA SER A 124 -8.12 15.33 -3.25
C SER A 124 -8.35 16.11 -4.56
N ASP A 125 -8.17 17.42 -4.50
CA ASP A 125 -8.22 18.28 -5.68
C ASP A 125 -7.03 18.01 -6.63
N ASP A 126 -7.23 18.28 -7.91
CA ASP A 126 -6.20 18.16 -8.96
C ASP A 126 -5.49 16.80 -9.05
N CYS A 127 -6.14 15.72 -8.64
CA CYS A 127 -5.61 14.37 -8.81
C CYS A 127 -5.72 13.95 -10.29
N PRO A 128 -4.60 13.64 -10.98
CA PRO A 128 -4.62 13.15 -12.35
C PRO A 128 -5.23 11.74 -12.48
N GLU A 129 -5.50 11.32 -13.71
CA GLU A 129 -5.81 9.93 -14.04
C GLU A 129 -4.57 9.02 -13.81
N HIS A 130 -4.80 7.74 -13.53
CA HIS A 130 -3.79 6.70 -13.34
C HIS A 130 -2.80 6.96 -12.19
N GLN A 131 -3.25 7.64 -11.14
CA GLN A 131 -2.45 7.89 -9.94
C GLN A 131 -2.80 6.95 -8.81
N GLY A 132 -1.81 6.59 -7.99
CA GLY A 132 -2.02 5.82 -6.77
C GLY A 132 -2.74 6.67 -5.71
N VAL A 133 -3.81 6.13 -5.15
CA VAL A 133 -4.61 6.78 -4.10
C VAL A 133 -4.80 5.84 -2.92
N VAL A 134 -4.93 6.43 -1.74
CA VAL A 134 -5.41 5.70 -0.55
C VAL A 134 -6.90 5.99 -0.38
N VAL A 135 -7.67 4.92 -0.22
CA VAL A 135 -9.12 4.97 -0.03
C VAL A 135 -9.41 5.02 1.46
N TYR A 136 -10.28 5.92 1.88
CA TYR A 136 -10.71 6.13 3.26
C TYR A 136 -12.23 6.02 3.36
N ASN A 137 -12.75 5.72 4.54
CA ASN A 137 -14.16 5.95 4.86
C ASN A 137 -14.39 7.42 5.26
N MET A 138 -15.65 7.82 5.48
CA MET A 138 -15.95 9.21 5.87
C MET A 138 -15.40 9.63 7.24
N ASN A 139 -14.98 8.69 8.08
CA ASN A 139 -14.41 8.91 9.41
C ASN A 139 -12.87 8.93 9.41
N ASP A 140 -12.25 9.15 8.24
CA ASP A 140 -10.79 9.23 8.09
C ASP A 140 -10.05 7.92 8.47
N THR A 141 -10.75 6.78 8.42
CA THR A 141 -10.14 5.45 8.54
C THR A 141 -9.70 4.95 7.16
N PRO A 142 -8.43 4.55 6.98
CA PRO A 142 -7.96 4.00 5.72
C PRO A 142 -8.55 2.61 5.46
N LEU A 143 -9.05 2.39 4.24
CA LEU A 143 -9.70 1.16 3.79
C LEU A 143 -8.86 0.34 2.82
N GLY A 144 -7.94 1.00 2.08
CA GLY A 144 -7.11 0.30 1.11
C GLY A 144 -6.44 1.19 0.07
N PHE A 145 -5.94 0.55 -0.97
CA PHE A 145 -5.23 1.18 -2.08
C PHE A 145 -6.07 1.13 -3.37
N GLY A 146 -5.95 2.19 -4.16
CA GLY A 146 -6.58 2.28 -5.46
C GLY A 146 -5.73 3.01 -6.50
N ILE A 147 -6.17 2.97 -7.74
CA ILE A 147 -5.63 3.76 -8.84
C ILE A 147 -6.77 4.58 -9.44
N THR A 148 -6.59 5.88 -9.62
CA THR A 148 -7.62 6.72 -10.25
C THR A 148 -7.92 6.26 -11.68
N ALA A 149 -9.20 6.05 -11.96
CA ALA A 149 -9.68 5.72 -13.29
C ALA A 149 -9.94 6.99 -14.13
N ARG A 150 -10.10 8.15 -13.48
CA ARG A 150 -10.27 9.46 -14.12
C ARG A 150 -9.62 10.53 -13.26
N SER A 151 -9.34 11.69 -13.85
CA SER A 151 -8.92 12.87 -13.09
C SER A 151 -10.02 13.39 -12.17
N THR A 152 -9.69 14.17 -11.13
CA THR A 152 -10.69 14.77 -10.22
C THR A 152 -11.73 15.59 -10.98
N GLY A 153 -11.32 16.34 -12.00
CA GLY A 153 -12.20 17.16 -12.83
C GLY A 153 -13.20 16.34 -13.63
N GLU A 154 -12.75 15.27 -14.29
CA GLU A 154 -13.60 14.38 -15.08
C GLU A 154 -14.50 13.53 -14.19
N ALA A 155 -13.99 13.05 -13.05
CA ALA A 155 -14.75 12.27 -12.08
C ALA A 155 -15.95 13.06 -11.52
N ARG A 156 -15.95 14.39 -11.56
CA ARG A 156 -17.12 15.21 -11.19
C ARG A 156 -18.25 15.13 -12.21
N ARG A 157 -17.95 14.80 -13.47
CA ARG A 157 -18.89 14.79 -14.60
C ARG A 157 -19.37 13.39 -14.99
N LEU A 158 -18.83 12.34 -14.37
CA LEU A 158 -19.23 10.96 -14.63
C LEU A 158 -20.66 10.67 -14.15
N ASP A 159 -21.30 9.73 -14.82
CA ASP A 159 -22.52 9.09 -14.34
C ASP A 159 -22.30 8.40 -12.98
N PRO A 160 -23.34 8.26 -12.14
CA PRO A 160 -23.22 7.65 -10.81
C PRO A 160 -22.59 6.25 -10.79
N THR A 161 -22.76 5.48 -11.86
CA THR A 161 -22.21 4.13 -12.02
C THR A 161 -20.80 4.11 -12.62
N GLY A 162 -20.30 5.25 -13.09
CA GLY A 162 -18.98 5.38 -13.68
C GLY A 162 -17.88 5.06 -12.66
N ILE A 163 -16.92 4.23 -13.07
CA ILE A 163 -15.77 3.87 -12.23
C ILE A 163 -14.88 5.09 -12.08
N THR A 164 -14.58 5.43 -10.83
CA THR A 164 -13.71 6.56 -10.47
C THR A 164 -12.35 6.12 -9.99
N CYS A 165 -12.28 4.95 -9.34
CA CYS A 165 -11.02 4.38 -8.85
C CYS A 165 -11.06 2.86 -8.95
N PHE A 166 -10.02 2.30 -9.56
CA PHE A 166 -9.77 0.88 -9.63
C PHE A 166 -9.19 0.40 -8.30
N ARG A 167 -9.83 -0.60 -7.70
CA ARG A 167 -9.35 -1.20 -6.45
C ARG A 167 -8.02 -1.93 -6.70
N GLN A 168 -7.06 -1.78 -5.80
CA GLN A 168 -5.79 -2.50 -5.83
C GLN A 168 -5.68 -3.51 -4.68
N ALA A 169 -5.95 -3.06 -3.45
CA ALA A 169 -6.03 -3.89 -2.26
C ALA A 169 -6.98 -3.24 -1.25
N ASP A 170 -7.64 -4.03 -0.41
CA ASP A 170 -8.57 -3.53 0.62
C ASP A 170 -8.45 -4.35 1.92
N CYS A 171 -8.85 -3.76 3.04
CA CYS A 171 -8.78 -4.39 4.37
C CYS A 171 -9.63 -5.68 4.47
N GLY A 172 -10.62 -5.88 3.60
CA GLY A 172 -11.34 -7.14 3.53
C GLY A 172 -10.48 -8.31 3.05
N GLU A 173 -9.29 -8.08 2.49
CA GLU A 173 -8.32 -9.14 2.18
C GLU A 173 -7.86 -9.88 3.43
N TYR A 174 -7.87 -9.24 4.62
CA TYR A 174 -7.51 -9.91 5.87
C TYR A 174 -8.41 -11.08 6.23
N LEU A 175 -9.64 -11.13 5.69
CA LEU A 175 -10.59 -12.23 5.91
C LEU A 175 -10.71 -13.15 4.68
N ARG A 176 -10.22 -12.72 3.52
CA ARG A 176 -10.48 -13.37 2.22
C ARG A 176 -9.24 -13.94 1.54
N ASP A 177 -8.06 -13.42 1.87
CA ASP A 177 -6.81 -13.73 1.17
C ASP A 177 -5.65 -13.99 2.16
N GLU A 178 -5.97 -14.55 3.33
CA GLU A 178 -5.01 -14.85 4.40
C GLU A 178 -3.82 -15.67 3.92
N ASP A 179 -4.07 -16.69 3.09
CA ASP A 179 -3.02 -17.55 2.54
C ASP A 179 -2.00 -16.75 1.71
N ASN A 180 -2.45 -15.83 0.85
CA ASN A 180 -1.52 -15.02 0.06
C ASN A 180 -0.83 -13.94 0.88
N LEU A 181 -1.48 -13.42 1.93
CA LEU A 181 -0.92 -12.40 2.81
C LEU A 181 0.16 -12.98 3.73
N PHE A 182 -0.08 -14.15 4.32
CA PHE A 182 0.74 -14.69 5.41
C PHE A 182 1.43 -16.02 5.11
N ALA A 183 0.95 -16.83 4.16
CA ALA A 183 1.60 -18.11 3.90
C ALA A 183 2.95 -17.91 3.19
N THR A 184 3.95 -18.61 3.69
CA THR A 184 5.28 -18.77 3.09
C THR A 184 5.41 -20.19 2.57
N ASN A 185 4.63 -20.53 1.54
CA ASN A 185 4.85 -21.77 0.78
C ASN A 185 6.18 -21.74 0.04
#